data_AF-A0A4D6HL13-F1
#
_entry.id   AF-A0A4D6HL13-F1
#
_cell.length_a   1.000
_cell.length_b   1.000
_cell.length_c   1.000
_cell.angle_alpha   90.00
_cell.angle_beta   90.00
_cell.angle_gamma   90.00
#
_symmetry.space_group_name_H-M   'P 1'
#
loop_
_entity.id
_entity.type
_entity.pdbx_description
1 polymer ?
#
loop_
_entity_poly.entity_id
_entity_poly.type
_entity_poly.pdbx_seq_one_letter_code
_entity_poly.pdbx_strand_id
1 'polypeptide(L)'
;MSKEDTECGEHEPTRMNADDIESVIAEVYDHIEPDTAERANLRNVATRLSSRAESAARERCPDADVLQVGSTARDTWISGDRDIDIFVRFPPTVDREALEQYGLEVGHETLPDGHEEYAEHPYVKGTVEGFDIDVVPCFRLESATEIRSAVDRTPFHTQYLEQRLDDELAADVRLTKQFLKGIGAYGSDLRTRGFSGYLTELLVCEYGGFRPLLEAAADWQPPVELDPEDHGRETFADPLVVIDPTDPERNVAAVCSAENVARFQHYAREFLEEPRVELFEPDEPEPLTKAELCSHVERRATTPVVIQFAAPDLVEDQLYPQLQKSLDGITSGLNDRGFDVLRATAMAGETAAILVELAASERPAVERHEGPPVHVRTHAEGFYETYADDPETYGPFIEDGRYVTERPREFTTAREFLESDRLFDVGLGAHVETALEDEYTVLVGEEITALLDAFETALSRYFDPRP
;
A
#
# COMPACT_ATOMS: atom_id res chain seq x y z
N MET A 1 -11.01 -43.92 54.53
CA MET A 1 -12.41 -43.44 54.53
C MET A 1 -12.33 -42.05 55.10
N SER A 2 -12.42 -40.96 54.34
CA SER A 2 -13.36 -40.65 53.26
C SER A 2 -12.65 -39.88 52.15
N LYS A 3 -13.08 -40.14 50.91
CA LYS A 3 -12.83 -39.31 49.74
C LYS A 3 -13.74 -38.08 49.85
N GLU A 4 -13.19 -36.90 49.61
CA GLU A 4 -13.98 -35.74 49.19
C GLU A 4 -13.44 -35.32 47.84
N ASP A 5 -14.29 -35.52 46.84
CA ASP A 5 -14.08 -35.20 45.45
C ASP A 5 -14.03 -33.67 45.30
N THR A 6 -12.92 -33.17 44.76
CA THR A 6 -12.84 -31.80 44.24
C THR A 6 -13.18 -31.89 42.76
N GLU A 7 -14.41 -31.49 42.41
CA GLU A 7 -14.81 -31.23 41.02
C GLU A 7 -13.93 -30.10 40.48
N CYS A 8 -12.95 -30.45 39.65
CA CYS A 8 -12.39 -29.52 38.67
C CYS A 8 -13.49 -29.28 37.64
N GLY A 9 -14.10 -28.10 37.67
CA GLY A 9 -14.89 -27.59 36.55
C GLY A 9 -13.97 -27.44 35.35
N GLU A 10 -14.16 -28.31 34.37
CA GLU A 10 -13.70 -28.09 33.00
C GLU A 10 -14.48 -26.87 32.48
N HIS A 11 -13.81 -25.74 32.31
CA HIS A 11 -14.33 -24.66 31.50
C HIS A 11 -14.39 -25.18 30.06
N GLU A 12 -15.59 -25.55 29.59
CA GLU A 12 -15.89 -25.63 28.17
C GLU A 12 -15.70 -24.23 27.56
N PRO A 13 -14.74 -24.02 26.64
CA PRO A 13 -14.88 -22.92 25.70
C PRO A 13 -15.79 -23.40 24.55
N THR A 14 -16.31 -22.46 23.77
CA THR A 14 -16.72 -22.73 22.37
C THR A 14 -18.12 -23.32 22.14
N ARG A 15 -19.16 -22.61 22.58
CA ARG A 15 -20.45 -22.58 21.86
C ARG A 15 -21.01 -21.19 21.60
N MET A 16 -20.67 -20.20 22.44
CA MET A 16 -21.12 -18.82 22.21
C MET A 16 -20.41 -18.17 21.01
N ASN A 17 -19.11 -18.39 20.83
CA ASN A 17 -18.32 -17.65 19.83
C ASN A 17 -18.65 -17.98 18.35
N ALA A 18 -19.12 -19.21 18.05
CA ALA A 18 -19.43 -19.58 16.67
C ALA A 18 -20.75 -18.97 16.17
N ASP A 19 -21.79 -18.97 17.01
CA ASP A 19 -23.09 -18.39 16.66
C ASP A 19 -22.98 -16.86 16.52
N ASP A 20 -22.11 -16.22 17.30
CA ASP A 20 -21.83 -14.77 17.23
C ASP A 20 -21.11 -14.39 15.92
N ILE A 21 -20.10 -15.17 15.49
CA ILE A 21 -19.41 -14.97 14.18
C ILE A 21 -20.41 -15.03 13.02
N GLU A 22 -21.24 -16.07 12.97
CA GLU A 22 -22.19 -16.24 11.87
C GLU A 22 -23.25 -15.12 11.86
N SER A 23 -23.65 -14.62 13.03
CA SER A 23 -24.57 -13.49 13.14
C SER A 23 -23.96 -12.21 12.56
N VAL A 24 -22.71 -11.89 12.90
CA VAL A 24 -22.01 -10.71 12.37
C VAL A 24 -21.78 -10.84 10.87
N ILE A 25 -21.36 -12.02 10.40
CA ILE A 25 -21.18 -12.29 8.97
C ILE A 25 -22.50 -12.05 8.21
N ALA A 26 -23.62 -12.56 8.72
CA ALA A 26 -24.92 -12.38 8.08
C ALA A 26 -25.34 -10.90 8.03
N GLU A 27 -25.12 -10.15 9.10
CA GLU A 27 -25.42 -8.71 9.16
C GLU A 27 -24.58 -7.92 8.15
N VAL A 28 -23.27 -8.18 8.08
CA VAL A 28 -22.39 -7.54 7.09
C VAL A 28 -22.81 -7.94 5.66
N TYR A 29 -23.15 -9.21 5.46
CA TYR A 29 -23.56 -9.73 4.15
C TYR A 29 -24.77 -8.99 3.57
N ASP A 30 -25.79 -8.74 4.39
CA ASP A 30 -26.99 -7.98 4.02
C ASP A 30 -26.69 -6.56 3.51
N HIS A 31 -25.55 -5.98 3.92
CA HIS A 31 -25.11 -4.64 3.50
C HIS A 31 -24.21 -4.63 2.26
N ILE A 32 -23.42 -5.69 2.05
CA ILE A 32 -22.44 -5.74 0.96
C ILE A 32 -22.95 -6.49 -0.27
N GLU A 33 -23.97 -7.32 -0.14
CA GLU A 33 -24.51 -8.09 -1.25
C GLU A 33 -25.25 -7.19 -2.26
N PRO A 34 -24.89 -7.24 -3.55
CA PRO A 34 -25.66 -6.57 -4.58
C PRO A 34 -27.06 -7.18 -4.74
N ASP A 35 -28.08 -6.32 -4.73
CA ASP A 35 -29.45 -6.79 -4.88
C ASP A 35 -29.75 -7.28 -6.32
N THR A 36 -30.90 -7.96 -6.49
CA THR A 36 -31.29 -8.52 -7.79
C THR A 36 -31.45 -7.44 -8.88
N ALA A 37 -31.92 -6.24 -8.51
CA ALA A 37 -32.11 -5.14 -9.44
C ALA A 37 -30.77 -4.54 -9.86
N GLU A 38 -29.83 -4.41 -8.93
CA GLU A 38 -28.47 -3.93 -9.18
C GLU A 38 -27.71 -4.88 -10.10
N ARG A 39 -27.76 -6.20 -9.81
CA ARG A 39 -27.19 -7.23 -10.69
C ARG A 39 -27.80 -7.22 -12.08
N ALA A 40 -29.12 -7.03 -12.19
CA ALA A 40 -29.79 -6.91 -13.47
C ALA A 40 -29.36 -5.65 -14.23
N ASN A 41 -29.22 -4.53 -13.54
CA ASN A 41 -28.76 -3.28 -14.13
C ASN A 41 -27.33 -3.40 -14.66
N LEU A 42 -26.41 -3.92 -13.84
CA LEU A 42 -25.03 -4.18 -14.22
C LEU A 42 -24.95 -5.06 -15.47
N ARG A 43 -25.67 -6.19 -15.49
CA ARG A 43 -25.71 -7.09 -16.65
C ARG A 43 -26.19 -6.39 -17.91
N ASN A 44 -27.21 -5.53 -17.81
CA ASN A 44 -27.73 -4.78 -18.95
C ASN A 44 -26.68 -3.78 -19.49
N VAL A 45 -26.03 -3.03 -18.61
CA VAL A 45 -24.99 -2.06 -18.98
C VAL A 45 -23.78 -2.79 -19.58
N ALA A 46 -23.25 -3.81 -18.89
CA ALA A 46 -22.12 -4.61 -19.35
C ALA A 46 -22.39 -5.26 -20.71
N THR A 47 -23.56 -5.86 -20.92
CA THR A 47 -23.92 -6.48 -22.21
C THR A 47 -24.00 -5.44 -23.32
N ARG A 48 -24.61 -4.29 -23.05
CA ARG A 48 -24.75 -3.20 -24.03
C ARG A 48 -23.40 -2.64 -24.44
N LEU A 49 -22.53 -2.34 -23.46
CA LEU A 49 -21.21 -1.79 -23.72
C LEU A 49 -20.27 -2.82 -24.36
N SER A 50 -20.31 -4.08 -23.93
CA SER A 50 -19.52 -5.16 -24.55
C SER A 50 -19.92 -5.37 -26.01
N SER A 51 -21.22 -5.36 -26.33
CA SER A 51 -21.71 -5.47 -27.72
C SER A 51 -21.25 -4.29 -28.59
N ARG A 52 -21.19 -3.10 -28.00
CA ARG A 52 -20.74 -1.87 -28.66
C ARG A 52 -19.23 -1.93 -28.92
N ALA A 53 -18.45 -2.30 -27.90
CA ALA A 53 -17.00 -2.50 -28.01
C ALA A 53 -16.67 -3.59 -29.03
N GLU A 54 -17.40 -4.71 -29.03
CA GLU A 54 -17.17 -5.81 -29.96
C GLU A 54 -17.45 -5.39 -31.41
N SER A 55 -18.52 -4.63 -31.64
CA SER A 55 -18.84 -4.10 -32.96
C SER A 55 -17.74 -3.17 -33.47
N ALA A 56 -17.32 -2.20 -32.64
CA ALA A 56 -16.25 -1.26 -32.98
C ALA A 56 -14.92 -2.00 -33.21
N ALA A 57 -14.57 -2.97 -32.35
CA ALA A 57 -13.33 -3.74 -32.46
C ALA A 57 -13.27 -4.55 -33.77
N ARG A 58 -14.37 -5.23 -34.13
CA ARG A 58 -14.47 -6.03 -35.36
C ARG A 58 -14.41 -5.19 -36.64
N GLU A 59 -14.81 -3.92 -36.59
CA GLU A 59 -14.63 -2.99 -37.71
C GLU A 59 -13.15 -2.66 -37.98
N ARG A 60 -12.30 -2.69 -36.93
CA ARG A 60 -10.87 -2.42 -37.04
C ARG A 60 -10.05 -3.68 -37.29
N CYS A 61 -10.40 -4.76 -36.60
CA CYS A 61 -9.77 -6.06 -36.70
C CYS A 61 -10.83 -7.18 -36.63
N PRO A 62 -11.13 -7.88 -37.75
CA PRO A 62 -12.19 -8.90 -37.78
C PRO A 62 -12.03 -10.05 -36.78
N ASP A 63 -10.79 -10.33 -36.37
CA ASP A 63 -10.42 -11.40 -35.43
C ASP A 63 -10.30 -10.93 -33.96
N ALA A 64 -10.72 -9.69 -33.68
CA ALA A 64 -10.83 -9.16 -32.32
C ALA A 64 -12.11 -9.66 -31.65
N ASP A 65 -12.04 -9.82 -30.33
CA ASP A 65 -13.18 -10.13 -29.49
C ASP A 65 -13.16 -9.32 -28.19
N VAL A 66 -14.24 -9.42 -27.43
CA VAL A 66 -14.42 -8.70 -26.17
C VAL A 66 -14.72 -9.68 -25.05
N LEU A 67 -14.11 -9.45 -23.90
CA LEU A 67 -14.30 -10.22 -22.69
C LEU A 67 -14.57 -9.26 -21.52
N GLN A 68 -15.63 -9.52 -20.76
CA GLN A 68 -15.78 -8.87 -19.46
C GLN A 68 -14.88 -9.60 -18.45
N VAL A 69 -14.08 -8.85 -17.70
CA VAL A 69 -13.20 -9.40 -16.66
C VAL A 69 -13.50 -8.73 -15.32
N GLY A 70 -12.59 -8.87 -14.35
CA GLY A 70 -12.73 -8.19 -13.07
C GLY A 70 -13.76 -8.81 -12.12
N SER A 71 -13.99 -8.13 -11.00
CA SER A 71 -14.87 -8.59 -9.93
C SER A 71 -16.33 -8.72 -10.37
N THR A 72 -16.75 -7.91 -11.34
CA THR A 72 -18.13 -7.93 -11.85
C THR A 72 -18.40 -9.12 -12.77
N ALA A 73 -17.41 -9.60 -13.54
CA ALA A 73 -17.52 -10.84 -14.30
C ALA A 73 -17.61 -12.07 -13.40
N ARG A 74 -16.85 -12.07 -12.29
CA ARG A 74 -16.75 -13.19 -11.35
C ARG A 74 -17.78 -13.14 -10.22
N ASP A 75 -18.66 -12.14 -10.24
CA ASP A 75 -19.64 -11.91 -9.19
C ASP A 75 -19.02 -11.82 -7.78
N THR A 76 -17.89 -11.14 -7.64
CA THR A 76 -17.16 -10.94 -6.36
C THR A 76 -17.09 -9.46 -5.95
N TRP A 77 -17.94 -8.63 -6.54
CA TRP A 77 -18.00 -7.18 -6.31
C TRP A 77 -18.93 -6.84 -5.14
N ILE A 78 -18.63 -5.74 -4.44
CA ILE A 78 -19.38 -5.24 -3.29
C ILE A 78 -20.38 -4.20 -3.78
N SER A 79 -21.60 -4.21 -3.23
CA SER A 79 -22.62 -3.21 -3.52
C SER A 79 -22.07 -1.78 -3.42
N GLY A 80 -22.34 -0.96 -4.44
CA GLY A 80 -21.84 0.42 -4.51
C GLY A 80 -20.37 0.62 -4.91
N ASP A 81 -19.55 -0.44 -4.95
CA ASP A 81 -18.15 -0.41 -5.42
C ASP A 81 -18.00 -1.28 -6.67
N ARG A 82 -18.12 -0.64 -7.84
CA ARG A 82 -18.51 -1.31 -9.09
C ARG A 82 -17.79 -0.78 -10.32
N ASP A 83 -16.84 -1.59 -10.77
CA ASP A 83 -16.11 -1.41 -12.02
C ASP A 83 -16.51 -2.46 -13.05
N ILE A 84 -16.91 -2.03 -14.25
CA ILE A 84 -17.14 -2.92 -15.40
C ILE A 84 -15.91 -2.88 -16.30
N ASP A 85 -15.06 -3.88 -16.15
CA ASP A 85 -13.85 -4.06 -16.95
C ASP A 85 -14.17 -4.76 -18.28
N ILE A 86 -14.04 -4.03 -19.39
CA ILE A 86 -14.26 -4.53 -20.75
C ILE A 86 -12.91 -4.65 -21.46
N PHE A 87 -12.44 -5.88 -21.63
CA PHE A 87 -11.17 -6.15 -22.30
C PHE A 87 -11.41 -6.42 -23.78
N VAL A 88 -10.77 -5.63 -24.64
CA VAL A 88 -10.84 -5.75 -26.10
C VAL A 88 -9.57 -6.45 -26.57
N ARG A 89 -9.69 -7.71 -27.00
CA ARG A 89 -8.53 -8.55 -27.30
C ARG A 89 -8.26 -8.58 -28.79
N PHE A 90 -7.07 -8.17 -29.18
CA PHE A 90 -6.61 -8.16 -30.56
C PHE A 90 -5.65 -9.32 -30.83
N PRO A 91 -5.60 -9.87 -32.06
CA PRO A 91 -4.68 -10.95 -32.37
C PRO A 91 -3.21 -10.50 -32.27
N PRO A 92 -2.27 -11.39 -31.91
CA PRO A 92 -0.86 -11.05 -31.66
C PRO A 92 -0.09 -10.59 -32.91
N THR A 93 -0.74 -10.66 -34.09
CA THR A 93 -0.25 -10.12 -35.37
C THR A 93 -0.39 -8.61 -35.48
N VAL A 94 -1.23 -7.99 -34.66
CA VAL A 94 -1.32 -6.53 -34.53
C VAL A 94 -0.09 -6.06 -33.77
N ASP A 95 0.55 -4.99 -34.23
CA ASP A 95 1.68 -4.39 -33.51
C ASP A 95 1.20 -3.51 -32.35
N ARG A 96 2.11 -3.12 -31.46
CA ARG A 96 1.76 -2.37 -30.25
C ARG A 96 1.15 -1.01 -30.56
N GLU A 97 1.68 -0.29 -31.54
CA GLU A 97 1.17 1.04 -31.93
C GLU A 97 -0.27 0.93 -32.45
N ALA A 98 -0.57 -0.07 -33.28
CA ALA A 98 -1.92 -0.33 -33.76
C ALA A 98 -2.86 -0.82 -32.65
N LEU A 99 -2.37 -1.61 -31.68
CA LEU A 99 -3.16 -2.01 -30.51
C LEU A 99 -3.62 -0.79 -29.72
N GLU A 100 -2.69 0.14 -29.43
CA GLU A 100 -2.97 1.36 -28.66
C GLU A 100 -3.94 2.26 -29.44
N GLN A 101 -3.70 2.46 -30.74
CA GLN A 101 -4.59 3.24 -31.59
C GLN A 101 -6.00 2.64 -31.66
N TYR A 102 -6.12 1.35 -32.03
CA TYR A 102 -7.42 0.70 -32.16
C TYR A 102 -8.13 0.59 -30.82
N GLY A 103 -7.38 0.33 -29.75
CA GLY A 103 -7.89 0.28 -28.39
C GLY A 103 -8.55 1.58 -27.95
N LEU A 104 -7.86 2.71 -28.14
CA LEU A 104 -8.40 4.03 -27.83
C LEU A 104 -9.61 4.38 -28.70
N GLU A 105 -9.55 4.11 -30.00
CA GLU A 105 -10.65 4.36 -30.91
C GLU A 105 -11.89 3.53 -30.53
N VAL A 106 -11.73 2.25 -30.19
CA VAL A 106 -12.82 1.39 -29.66
C VAL A 106 -13.31 1.89 -28.31
N GLY A 107 -12.41 2.34 -27.44
CA GLY A 107 -12.72 2.90 -26.13
C GLY A 107 -13.63 4.13 -26.24
N HIS A 108 -13.25 5.12 -27.04
CA HIS A 108 -14.05 6.33 -27.30
C HIS A 108 -15.35 6.01 -28.04
N GLU A 109 -15.33 5.04 -28.95
CA GLU A 109 -16.55 4.57 -29.59
C GLU A 109 -17.49 3.86 -28.62
N THR A 110 -16.98 3.24 -27.55
CA THR A 110 -17.77 2.57 -26.51
C THR A 110 -18.27 3.56 -25.46
N LEU A 111 -17.41 4.51 -25.08
CA LEU A 111 -17.60 5.55 -24.06
C LEU A 111 -17.31 6.94 -24.69
N PRO A 112 -18.30 7.57 -25.37
CA PRO A 112 -18.09 8.85 -26.05
C PRO A 112 -17.67 10.01 -25.15
N ASP A 113 -18.09 9.96 -23.88
CA ASP A 113 -17.76 10.95 -22.86
C ASP A 113 -16.59 10.48 -21.97
N GLY A 114 -15.93 9.38 -22.33
CA GLY A 114 -14.78 8.84 -21.60
C GLY A 114 -13.51 9.64 -21.83
N HIS A 115 -12.57 9.52 -20.90
CA HIS A 115 -11.24 10.10 -21.00
C HIS A 115 -10.17 9.00 -21.04
N GLU A 116 -8.99 9.37 -21.53
CA GLU A 116 -7.86 8.44 -21.64
C GLU A 116 -7.10 8.41 -20.31
N GLU A 117 -6.83 7.20 -19.82
CA GLU A 117 -5.93 6.96 -18.69
C GLU A 117 -4.75 6.07 -19.12
N TYR A 118 -3.67 6.14 -18.35
CA TYR A 118 -2.42 5.49 -18.69
C TYR A 118 -2.01 4.51 -17.58
N ALA A 119 -2.00 3.23 -17.92
CA ALA A 119 -1.30 2.19 -17.16
C ALA A 119 -0.09 1.73 -17.99
N GLU A 120 -0.03 0.46 -18.39
CA GLU A 120 1.00 -0.05 -19.31
C GLU A 120 0.67 0.23 -20.79
N HIS A 121 -0.61 0.30 -21.09
CA HIS A 121 -1.17 0.80 -22.34
C HIS A 121 -2.24 1.86 -22.02
N PRO A 122 -2.45 2.85 -22.91
CA PRO A 122 -3.56 3.77 -22.77
C PRO A 122 -4.89 3.01 -22.90
N TYR A 123 -5.85 3.36 -22.05
CA TYR A 123 -7.21 2.82 -22.05
C TYR A 123 -8.22 3.96 -21.88
N VAL A 124 -9.48 3.68 -22.15
CA VAL A 124 -10.55 4.67 -21.99
C VAL A 124 -11.37 4.33 -20.75
N LYS A 125 -11.46 5.30 -19.85
CA LYS A 125 -12.27 5.25 -18.64
C LYS A 125 -13.46 6.19 -18.75
N GLY A 126 -14.59 5.81 -18.17
CA GLY A 126 -15.74 6.71 -18.05
C GLY A 126 -16.85 6.12 -17.21
N THR A 127 -17.84 6.95 -16.89
CA THR A 127 -18.99 6.53 -16.06
C THR A 127 -20.25 6.41 -16.91
N VAL A 128 -20.95 5.28 -16.81
CA VAL A 128 -22.23 5.05 -17.49
C VAL A 128 -23.26 4.55 -16.49
N GLU A 129 -24.37 5.29 -16.35
CA GLU A 129 -25.48 4.93 -15.44
C GLU A 129 -25.03 4.69 -13.99
N GLY A 130 -23.97 5.38 -13.56
CA GLY A 130 -23.39 5.28 -12.21
C GLY A 130 -22.49 4.07 -11.99
N PHE A 131 -22.06 3.40 -13.06
CA PHE A 131 -20.98 2.41 -13.06
C PHE A 131 -19.73 3.02 -13.67
N ASP A 132 -18.58 2.77 -13.07
CA ASP A 132 -17.30 3.09 -13.66
C ASP A 132 -16.92 1.98 -14.65
N ILE A 133 -16.46 2.37 -15.82
CA ILE A 133 -16.22 1.49 -16.96
C ILE A 133 -14.79 1.72 -17.45
N ASP A 134 -14.04 0.64 -17.54
CA ASP A 134 -12.71 0.63 -18.12
C ASP A 134 -12.72 -0.21 -19.41
N VAL A 135 -12.34 0.40 -20.54
CA VAL A 135 -12.21 -0.28 -21.84
C VAL A 135 -10.74 -0.45 -22.16
N VAL A 136 -10.22 -1.64 -21.91
CA VAL A 136 -8.79 -1.94 -21.92
C VAL A 136 -8.41 -2.79 -23.13
N PRO A 137 -7.52 -2.32 -24.02
CA PRO A 137 -7.00 -3.14 -25.11
C PRO A 137 -5.94 -4.11 -24.61
N CYS A 138 -5.97 -5.36 -25.09
CA CYS A 138 -4.92 -6.34 -24.82
C CYS A 138 -4.73 -7.33 -25.97
N PHE A 139 -3.72 -8.19 -25.87
CA PHE A 139 -3.49 -9.26 -26.84
C PHE A 139 -4.28 -10.53 -26.51
N ARG A 140 -4.84 -11.15 -27.55
CA ARG A 140 -5.47 -12.48 -27.49
C ARG A 140 -4.39 -13.56 -27.62
N LEU A 141 -3.81 -13.94 -26.50
CA LEU A 141 -2.72 -14.93 -26.41
C LEU A 141 -3.23 -16.34 -26.09
N GLU A 142 -2.39 -17.36 -26.30
CA GLU A 142 -2.73 -18.75 -25.97
C GLU A 142 -2.35 -19.11 -24.54
N SER A 143 -1.38 -18.41 -23.94
CA SER A 143 -0.94 -18.60 -22.56
C SER A 143 -0.54 -17.30 -21.87
N ALA A 144 -0.76 -17.23 -20.54
CA ALA A 144 -0.30 -16.14 -19.69
C ALA A 144 1.24 -16.03 -19.63
N THR A 145 2.01 -17.08 -19.96
CA THR A 145 3.47 -16.97 -20.05
C THR A 145 3.96 -16.28 -21.33
N GLU A 146 3.07 -16.01 -22.29
CA GLU A 146 3.39 -15.34 -23.56
C GLU A 146 3.05 -13.84 -23.56
N ILE A 147 2.66 -13.31 -22.39
CA ILE A 147 2.21 -11.93 -22.22
C ILE A 147 3.23 -10.93 -22.75
N ARG A 148 2.72 -9.84 -23.33
CA ARG A 148 3.53 -8.70 -23.78
C ARG A 148 3.41 -7.51 -22.84
N SER A 149 2.38 -7.54 -22.00
CA SER A 149 2.10 -6.58 -20.94
C SER A 149 1.41 -7.26 -19.76
N ALA A 150 1.39 -6.59 -18.61
CA ALA A 150 0.67 -7.04 -17.43
C ALA A 150 -0.84 -7.19 -17.67
N VAL A 151 -1.44 -6.33 -18.50
CA VAL A 151 -2.90 -6.39 -18.80
C VAL A 151 -3.29 -7.63 -19.59
N ASP A 152 -2.36 -8.22 -20.36
CA ASP A 152 -2.61 -9.46 -21.11
C ASP A 152 -2.88 -10.67 -20.18
N ARG A 153 -2.54 -10.58 -18.88
CA ARG A 153 -2.77 -11.65 -17.90
C ARG A 153 -4.21 -11.70 -17.39
N THR A 154 -4.90 -10.56 -17.30
CA THR A 154 -6.22 -10.45 -16.67
C THR A 154 -7.28 -11.40 -17.24
N PRO A 155 -7.34 -11.67 -18.56
CA PRO A 155 -8.22 -12.70 -19.12
C PRO A 155 -7.97 -14.10 -18.56
N PHE A 156 -6.71 -14.49 -18.35
CA PHE A 156 -6.35 -15.80 -17.82
C PHE A 156 -6.69 -15.91 -16.32
N HIS A 157 -6.52 -14.83 -15.56
CA HIS A 157 -6.96 -14.77 -14.15
C HIS A 157 -8.47 -15.00 -14.03
N THR A 158 -9.25 -14.38 -14.93
CA THR A 158 -10.70 -14.56 -14.98
C THR A 158 -11.05 -16.02 -15.27
N GLN A 159 -10.47 -16.59 -16.32
CA GLN A 159 -10.70 -18.00 -16.69
C GLN A 159 -10.31 -18.98 -15.57
N TYR A 160 -9.23 -18.70 -14.85
CA TYR A 160 -8.74 -19.55 -13.76
C TYR A 160 -9.73 -19.59 -12.59
N LEU A 161 -10.22 -18.41 -12.19
CA LEU A 161 -11.13 -18.25 -11.04
C LEU A 161 -12.56 -18.66 -11.36
N GLU A 162 -13.07 -18.46 -12.58
CA GLU A 162 -14.41 -18.91 -13.01
C GLU A 162 -14.62 -20.42 -12.84
N GLN A 163 -13.54 -21.20 -12.87
CA GLN A 163 -13.61 -22.66 -12.70
C GLN A 163 -13.61 -23.09 -11.22
N ARG A 164 -13.36 -22.16 -10.29
CA ARG A 164 -13.13 -22.43 -8.86
C ARG A 164 -14.08 -21.67 -7.95
N LEU A 165 -14.53 -20.49 -8.34
CA LEU A 165 -15.51 -19.71 -7.59
C LEU A 165 -16.91 -20.27 -7.85
N ASP A 166 -17.57 -20.66 -6.77
CA ASP A 166 -19.02 -20.85 -6.71
C ASP A 166 -19.69 -19.67 -5.97
N ASP A 167 -21.01 -19.70 -5.87
CA ASP A 167 -21.78 -18.61 -5.23
C ASP A 167 -21.39 -18.43 -3.75
N GLU A 168 -21.02 -19.50 -3.05
CA GLU A 168 -20.60 -19.47 -1.64
C GLU A 168 -19.22 -18.81 -1.49
N LEU A 169 -18.23 -19.24 -2.27
CA LEU A 169 -16.91 -18.60 -2.27
C LEU A 169 -16.96 -17.16 -2.76
N ALA A 170 -17.82 -16.84 -3.72
CA ALA A 170 -18.00 -15.47 -4.19
C ALA A 170 -18.60 -14.56 -3.09
N ALA A 171 -19.49 -15.07 -2.24
CA ALA A 171 -19.98 -14.37 -1.06
C ALA A 171 -18.83 -14.12 -0.06
N ASP A 172 -18.03 -15.15 0.22
CA ASP A 172 -16.88 -15.05 1.12
C ASP A 172 -15.82 -14.07 0.62
N VAL A 173 -15.57 -13.99 -0.70
CA VAL A 173 -14.67 -12.98 -1.27
C VAL A 173 -15.16 -11.57 -0.98
N ARG A 174 -16.47 -11.30 -1.08
CA ARG A 174 -17.01 -9.98 -0.76
C ARG A 174 -16.82 -9.65 0.72
N LEU A 175 -17.05 -10.62 1.61
CA LEU A 175 -16.80 -10.47 3.04
C LEU A 175 -15.32 -10.18 3.31
N THR A 176 -14.39 -10.92 2.71
CA THR A 176 -12.96 -10.67 2.87
C THR A 176 -12.56 -9.29 2.34
N LYS A 177 -13.07 -8.88 1.17
CA LYS A 177 -12.82 -7.54 0.62
C LYS A 177 -13.33 -6.45 1.56
N GLN A 178 -14.55 -6.61 2.09
CA GLN A 178 -15.11 -5.65 3.03
C GLN A 178 -14.32 -5.59 4.34
N PHE A 179 -13.92 -6.74 4.87
CA PHE A 179 -13.08 -6.83 6.06
C PHE A 179 -11.73 -6.10 5.84
N LEU A 180 -11.07 -6.38 4.72
CA LEU A 180 -9.83 -5.71 4.34
C LEU A 180 -10.01 -4.19 4.19
N LYS A 181 -11.16 -3.72 3.68
CA LYS A 181 -11.48 -2.29 3.62
C LYS A 181 -11.67 -1.69 5.01
N GLY A 182 -12.41 -2.36 5.89
CA GLY A 182 -12.65 -1.90 7.26
C GLY A 182 -11.35 -1.68 8.03
N ILE A 183 -10.41 -2.63 7.89
CA ILE A 183 -9.09 -2.53 8.52
C ILE A 183 -8.09 -1.69 7.72
N GLY A 184 -8.47 -1.08 6.59
CA GLY A 184 -7.57 -0.24 5.79
C GLY A 184 -6.42 -0.98 5.09
N ALA A 185 -6.58 -2.27 4.79
CA ALA A 185 -5.60 -3.11 4.10
C ALA A 185 -6.02 -3.53 2.67
N TYR A 186 -7.16 -3.05 2.16
CA TYR A 186 -7.61 -3.35 0.79
C TYR A 186 -7.07 -2.35 -0.23
N GLY A 187 -6.49 -2.86 -1.32
CA GLY A 187 -5.94 -2.06 -2.42
C GLY A 187 -4.46 -2.35 -2.66
N SER A 188 -4.08 -2.49 -3.93
CA SER A 188 -2.70 -2.76 -4.34
C SER A 188 -1.99 -1.55 -4.96
N ASP A 189 -2.55 -0.36 -4.77
CA ASP A 189 -1.89 0.90 -5.11
C ASP A 189 -0.67 1.13 -4.20
N LEU A 190 0.29 1.94 -4.65
CA LEU A 190 1.56 2.12 -3.95
C LEU A 190 1.48 3.00 -2.70
N ARG A 191 0.31 3.61 -2.45
CA ARG A 191 -0.04 4.29 -1.20
C ARG A 191 -0.50 3.28 -0.14
N THR A 192 -1.45 2.41 -0.47
CA THR A 192 -2.01 1.43 0.47
C THR A 192 -1.08 0.25 0.68
N ARG A 193 -0.45 -0.27 -0.39
CA ARG A 193 0.40 -1.47 -0.37
C ARG A 193 -0.25 -2.68 0.30
N GLY A 194 -1.54 -2.87 0.04
CA GLY A 194 -2.40 -3.86 0.68
C GLY A 194 -2.70 -5.06 -0.21
N PHE A 195 -3.86 -5.66 0.03
CA PHE A 195 -4.35 -6.85 -0.67
C PHE A 195 -5.15 -6.44 -1.91
N SER A 196 -4.75 -6.94 -3.08
CA SER A 196 -5.52 -6.75 -4.32
C SER A 196 -6.79 -7.60 -4.34
N GLY A 197 -7.76 -7.25 -5.18
CA GLY A 197 -8.96 -8.06 -5.39
C GLY A 197 -8.64 -9.48 -5.87
N TYR A 198 -7.67 -9.63 -6.79
CA TYR A 198 -7.23 -10.93 -7.28
C TYR A 198 -6.51 -11.75 -6.21
N LEU A 199 -5.64 -11.12 -5.40
CA LEU A 199 -4.99 -11.79 -4.25
C LEU A 199 -6.05 -12.30 -3.27
N THR A 200 -7.06 -11.47 -2.98
CA THR A 200 -8.15 -11.81 -2.06
C THR A 200 -8.93 -13.02 -2.57
N GLU A 201 -9.25 -13.05 -3.87
CA GLU A 201 -9.94 -14.18 -4.52
C GLU A 201 -9.13 -15.48 -4.43
N LEU A 202 -7.82 -15.42 -4.68
CA LEU A 202 -6.93 -16.58 -4.55
C LEU A 202 -6.86 -17.09 -3.11
N LEU A 203 -6.70 -16.20 -2.12
CA LEU A 203 -6.64 -16.58 -0.71
C LEU A 203 -7.92 -17.25 -0.25
N VAL A 204 -9.08 -16.71 -0.61
CA VAL A 204 -10.38 -17.32 -0.25
C VAL A 204 -10.54 -18.69 -0.91
N CYS A 205 -10.15 -18.84 -2.18
CA CYS A 205 -10.19 -20.14 -2.85
C CYS A 205 -9.23 -21.16 -2.20
N GLU A 206 -8.01 -20.74 -1.87
CA GLU A 206 -6.96 -21.60 -1.31
C GLU A 206 -7.35 -22.13 0.09
N TYR A 207 -7.88 -21.25 0.95
CA TYR A 207 -8.27 -21.64 2.31
C TYR A 207 -9.71 -22.18 2.40
N GLY A 208 -10.53 -22.00 1.35
CA GLY A 208 -11.89 -22.53 1.28
C GLY A 208 -12.92 -21.69 2.04
N GLY A 209 -12.78 -20.36 2.01
CA GLY A 209 -13.77 -19.43 2.55
C GLY A 209 -13.22 -18.33 3.45
N PHE A 210 -14.09 -17.42 3.88
CA PHE A 210 -13.73 -16.24 4.70
C PHE A 210 -13.20 -16.66 6.07
N ARG A 211 -13.96 -17.48 6.80
CA ARG A 211 -13.60 -17.93 8.14
C ARG A 211 -12.33 -18.81 8.16
N PRO A 212 -12.21 -19.85 7.31
CA PRO A 212 -10.97 -20.64 7.23
C PRO A 212 -9.73 -19.79 6.92
N LEU A 213 -9.88 -18.76 6.06
CA LEU A 213 -8.79 -17.81 5.78
C LEU A 213 -8.39 -17.04 7.05
N LEU A 214 -9.34 -16.53 7.84
CA LEU A 214 -9.00 -15.83 9.09
C LEU A 214 -8.36 -16.76 10.12
N GLU A 215 -8.88 -17.98 10.26
CA GLU A 215 -8.31 -19.00 11.17
C GLU A 215 -6.86 -19.31 10.79
N ALA A 216 -6.54 -19.42 9.50
CA ALA A 216 -5.17 -19.60 9.03
C ALA A 216 -4.31 -18.33 9.23
N ALA A 217 -4.85 -17.15 8.89
CA ALA A 217 -4.13 -15.88 8.99
C ALA A 217 -3.75 -15.53 10.43
N ALA A 218 -4.59 -15.91 11.40
CA ALA A 218 -4.33 -15.76 12.83
C ALA A 218 -3.03 -16.46 13.26
N ASP A 219 -2.60 -17.51 12.54
CA ASP A 219 -1.40 -18.30 12.85
C ASP A 219 -0.27 -18.18 11.82
N TRP A 220 -0.42 -17.30 10.81
CA TRP A 220 0.63 -17.04 9.81
C TRP A 220 2.01 -16.75 10.44
N GLN A 221 3.06 -17.32 9.86
CA GLN A 221 4.46 -17.09 10.22
C GLN A 221 5.21 -16.58 8.98
N PRO A 222 5.27 -15.25 8.75
CA PRO A 222 5.96 -14.70 7.58
C PRO A 222 7.43 -15.14 7.48
N PRO A 223 7.94 -15.47 6.28
CA PRO A 223 7.21 -15.44 5.01
C PRO A 223 6.18 -16.59 4.91
N VAL A 224 4.98 -16.26 4.44
CA VAL A 224 3.94 -17.24 4.09
C VAL A 224 4.02 -17.50 2.60
N GLU A 225 4.18 -18.76 2.19
CA GLU A 225 4.34 -19.15 0.78
C GLU A 225 3.18 -20.06 0.37
N LEU A 226 2.47 -19.66 -0.68
CA LEU A 226 1.35 -20.39 -1.29
C LEU A 226 1.63 -20.55 -2.79
N ASP A 227 1.55 -21.79 -3.26
CA ASP A 227 1.67 -22.14 -4.68
C ASP A 227 0.51 -23.06 -5.08
N PRO A 228 -0.65 -22.48 -5.46
CA PRO A 228 -1.88 -23.25 -5.69
C PRO A 228 -1.75 -24.33 -6.78
N GLU A 229 -0.80 -24.20 -7.70
CA GLU A 229 -0.60 -25.12 -8.83
C GLU A 229 0.74 -25.87 -8.77
N ASP A 230 1.52 -25.73 -7.68
CA ASP A 230 2.83 -26.38 -7.47
C ASP A 230 3.78 -26.21 -8.68
N HIS A 231 3.86 -24.98 -9.21
CA HIS A 231 4.56 -24.66 -10.46
C HIS A 231 5.56 -23.51 -10.36
N GLY A 232 5.70 -22.91 -9.18
CA GLY A 232 6.58 -21.78 -8.91
C GLY A 232 8.03 -22.05 -9.33
N ARG A 233 8.66 -21.04 -9.94
CA ARG A 233 10.05 -21.11 -10.44
C ARG A 233 10.99 -20.12 -9.75
N GLU A 234 10.43 -19.09 -9.16
CA GLU A 234 11.18 -18.00 -8.52
C GLU A 234 11.00 -18.02 -7.00
N THR A 235 11.95 -17.41 -6.30
CA THR A 235 11.91 -17.24 -4.84
C THR A 235 11.83 -15.77 -4.50
N PHE A 236 10.95 -15.41 -3.56
CA PHE A 236 10.69 -14.05 -3.16
C PHE A 236 11.04 -13.84 -1.68
N ALA A 237 11.41 -12.61 -1.31
CA ALA A 237 11.70 -12.24 0.07
C ALA A 237 10.53 -11.50 0.75
N ASP A 238 9.36 -11.52 0.11
CA ASP A 238 8.17 -10.84 0.56
C ASP A 238 7.53 -11.54 1.78
N PRO A 239 6.83 -10.81 2.66
CA PRO A 239 6.18 -11.39 3.84
C PRO A 239 5.05 -12.37 3.48
N LEU A 240 4.43 -12.19 2.31
CA LEU A 240 3.43 -13.05 1.72
C LEU A 240 3.80 -13.29 0.26
N VAL A 241 3.91 -14.56 -0.12
CA VAL A 241 4.22 -15.02 -1.46
C VAL A 241 3.07 -15.89 -1.91
N VAL A 242 2.34 -15.44 -2.93
CA VAL A 242 1.30 -16.23 -3.59
C VAL A 242 1.69 -16.32 -5.05
N ILE A 243 2.15 -17.50 -5.47
CA ILE A 243 2.53 -17.75 -6.87
C ILE A 243 1.27 -17.62 -7.73
N ASP A 244 1.36 -16.83 -8.80
CA ASP A 244 0.25 -16.65 -9.72
C ASP A 244 -0.02 -17.98 -10.46
N PRO A 245 -1.22 -18.58 -10.31
CA PRO A 245 -1.55 -19.86 -10.96
C PRO A 245 -1.42 -19.85 -12.49
N THR A 246 -1.39 -18.66 -13.09
CA THR A 246 -1.23 -18.48 -14.53
C THR A 246 0.21 -18.15 -14.94
N ASP A 247 1.07 -17.76 -13.99
CA ASP A 247 2.44 -17.30 -14.24
C ASP A 247 3.41 -17.75 -13.10
N PRO A 248 4.24 -18.79 -13.33
CA PRO A 248 5.13 -19.37 -12.31
C PRO A 248 6.24 -18.43 -11.79
N GLU A 249 6.46 -17.29 -12.46
CA GLU A 249 7.54 -16.35 -12.14
C GLU A 249 6.99 -15.10 -11.42
N ARG A 250 5.71 -15.08 -11.06
CA ARG A 250 5.04 -13.93 -10.47
C ARG A 250 4.54 -14.20 -9.05
N ASN A 251 4.91 -13.30 -8.13
CA ASN A 251 4.24 -13.14 -6.84
C ASN A 251 3.03 -12.19 -6.98
N VAL A 252 1.81 -12.69 -6.73
CA VAL A 252 0.58 -11.88 -6.73
C VAL A 252 0.55 -10.87 -5.58
N ALA A 253 1.22 -11.18 -4.48
CA ALA A 253 1.29 -10.36 -3.26
C ALA A 253 2.52 -9.42 -3.21
N ALA A 254 3.24 -9.21 -4.32
CA ALA A 254 4.49 -8.44 -4.36
C ALA A 254 4.38 -6.99 -3.84
N VAL A 255 3.18 -6.39 -3.87
CA VAL A 255 2.94 -5.03 -3.38
C VAL A 255 2.46 -5.03 -1.92
N CYS A 256 2.10 -6.18 -1.35
CA CYS A 256 1.59 -6.29 0.00
C CYS A 256 2.72 -6.08 1.03
N SER A 257 2.62 -5.00 1.81
CA SER A 257 3.63 -4.66 2.81
C SER A 257 3.60 -5.61 4.01
N ALA A 258 4.74 -5.76 4.69
CA ALA A 258 4.80 -6.54 5.94
C ALA A 258 3.88 -5.97 7.03
N GLU A 259 3.67 -4.66 7.02
CA GLU A 259 2.72 -3.98 7.89
C GLU A 259 1.29 -4.44 7.62
N ASN A 260 0.84 -4.48 6.36
CA ASN A 260 -0.52 -4.92 6.02
C ASN A 260 -0.73 -6.43 6.25
N VAL A 261 0.28 -7.27 6.03
CA VAL A 261 0.20 -8.70 6.37
C VAL A 261 0.03 -8.86 7.89
N ALA A 262 0.80 -8.11 8.69
CA ALA A 262 0.69 -8.13 10.14
C ALA A 262 -0.65 -7.55 10.64
N ARG A 263 -1.14 -6.48 10.00
CA ARG A 263 -2.44 -5.86 10.27
C ARG A 263 -3.57 -6.85 10.03
N PHE A 264 -3.57 -7.52 8.88
CA PHE A 264 -4.57 -8.56 8.58
C PHE A 264 -4.53 -9.69 9.61
N GLN A 265 -3.35 -10.16 10.01
CA GLN A 265 -3.22 -11.16 11.07
C GLN A 265 -3.75 -10.65 12.44
N HIS A 266 -3.48 -9.40 12.80
CA HIS A 266 -3.97 -8.81 14.05
C HIS A 266 -5.49 -8.81 14.09
N TYR A 267 -6.13 -8.26 13.06
CA TYR A 267 -7.57 -8.17 13.00
C TYR A 267 -8.25 -9.52 12.76
N ALA A 268 -7.60 -10.48 12.10
CA ALA A 268 -8.09 -11.86 12.04
C ALA A 268 -8.21 -12.48 13.44
N ARG A 269 -7.19 -12.30 14.30
CA ARG A 269 -7.26 -12.74 15.70
C ARG A 269 -8.36 -12.03 16.47
N GLU A 270 -8.46 -10.71 16.30
CA GLU A 270 -9.47 -9.90 16.98
C GLU A 270 -10.90 -10.31 16.58
N PHE A 271 -11.18 -10.48 15.29
CA PHE A 271 -12.50 -10.88 14.82
C PHE A 271 -12.88 -12.30 15.30
N LEU A 272 -11.93 -13.23 15.35
CA LEU A 272 -12.17 -14.59 15.84
C LEU A 272 -12.39 -14.64 17.37
N GLU A 273 -11.84 -13.67 18.12
CA GLU A 273 -12.01 -13.57 19.57
C GLU A 273 -13.28 -12.80 19.95
N GLU A 274 -13.53 -11.66 19.31
CA GLU A 274 -14.66 -10.75 19.55
C GLU A 274 -15.24 -10.27 18.21
N PRO A 275 -16.16 -11.05 17.60
CA PRO A 275 -16.76 -10.73 16.31
C PRO A 275 -17.62 -9.48 16.41
N ARG A 276 -17.41 -8.50 15.53
CA ARG A 276 -18.18 -7.25 15.51
C ARG A 276 -18.18 -6.59 14.13
N VAL A 277 -19.26 -5.88 13.80
CA VAL A 277 -19.49 -5.28 12.47
C VAL A 277 -18.50 -4.16 12.19
N GLU A 278 -18.05 -3.45 13.21
CA GLU A 278 -17.16 -2.29 13.09
C GLU A 278 -15.80 -2.65 12.45
N LEU A 279 -15.37 -3.92 12.49
CA LEU A 279 -14.15 -4.38 11.79
C LEU A 279 -14.29 -4.40 10.26
N PHE A 280 -15.52 -4.28 9.76
CA PHE A 280 -15.85 -4.22 8.33
C PHE A 280 -16.09 -2.78 7.87
N GLU A 281 -16.00 -1.79 8.76
CA GLU A 281 -16.23 -0.38 8.45
C GLU A 281 -14.93 0.42 8.66
N PRO A 282 -14.55 1.31 7.72
CA PRO A 282 -13.36 2.13 7.90
C PRO A 282 -13.44 3.00 9.16
N ASP A 283 -12.46 2.83 10.04
CA ASP A 283 -12.35 3.55 11.30
C ASP A 283 -11.53 4.82 11.10
N GLU A 284 -12.19 5.89 10.66
CA GLU A 284 -11.54 7.20 10.51
C GLU A 284 -11.50 7.94 11.86
N PRO A 285 -10.30 8.32 12.35
CA PRO A 285 -10.20 9.04 13.62
C PRO A 285 -10.88 10.40 13.52
N GLU A 286 -11.48 10.83 14.64
CA GLU A 286 -12.05 12.16 14.73
C GLU A 286 -11.00 13.24 14.41
N PRO A 287 -11.35 14.26 13.63
CA PRO A 287 -10.39 15.27 13.23
C PRO A 287 -9.83 16.07 14.41
N LEU A 288 -8.51 16.19 14.48
CA LEU A 288 -7.82 16.92 15.56
C LEU A 288 -8.03 18.44 15.46
N THR A 289 -8.45 19.05 16.56
CA THR A 289 -8.35 20.51 16.69
C THR A 289 -6.90 20.95 16.91
N LYS A 290 -6.62 22.22 16.61
CA LYS A 290 -5.33 22.85 16.92
C LYS A 290 -4.89 22.66 18.37
N ALA A 291 -5.84 22.79 19.31
CA ALA A 291 -5.56 22.66 20.74
C ALA A 291 -5.17 21.21 21.12
N GLU A 292 -5.84 20.22 20.52
CA GLU A 292 -5.54 18.81 20.74
C GLU A 292 -4.17 18.43 20.16
N LEU A 293 -3.84 18.91 18.96
CA LEU A 293 -2.55 18.68 18.34
C LEU A 293 -1.40 19.26 19.18
N CYS A 294 -1.51 20.52 19.62
CA CYS A 294 -0.53 21.13 20.54
C CYS A 294 -0.40 20.31 21.83
N SER A 295 -1.53 19.94 22.44
CA SER A 295 -1.54 19.13 23.67
C SER A 295 -0.89 17.76 23.46
N HIS A 296 -1.03 17.16 22.28
CA HIS A 296 -0.41 15.88 21.94
C HIS A 296 1.11 16.01 21.87
N VAL A 297 1.62 17.03 21.19
CA VAL A 297 3.06 17.31 21.06
C VAL A 297 3.66 17.62 22.43
N GLU A 298 3.04 18.50 23.21
CA GLU A 298 3.47 18.86 24.57
C GLU A 298 3.54 17.62 25.48
N ARG A 299 2.51 16.77 25.45
CA ARG A 299 2.43 15.56 26.28
C ARG A 299 3.55 14.57 25.97
N ARG A 300 3.96 14.46 24.71
CA ARG A 300 5.02 13.54 24.28
C ARG A 300 6.42 14.09 24.55
N ALA A 301 6.55 15.42 24.69
CA ALA A 301 7.83 16.12 24.80
C ALA A 301 8.80 15.77 23.65
N THR A 302 8.24 15.50 22.48
CA THR A 302 8.94 15.25 21.22
C THR A 302 8.86 16.51 20.35
N THR A 303 9.62 16.54 19.26
CA THR A 303 9.56 17.66 18.31
C THR A 303 9.23 17.13 16.92
N PRO A 304 7.97 17.26 16.46
CA PRO A 304 7.65 17.03 15.06
C PRO A 304 8.29 18.10 14.19
N VAL A 305 8.85 17.68 13.06
CA VAL A 305 9.32 18.54 11.99
C VAL A 305 8.60 18.14 10.70
N VAL A 306 8.29 19.13 9.87
CA VAL A 306 7.58 18.92 8.61
C VAL A 306 8.31 19.67 7.51
N ILE A 307 8.47 19.02 6.37
CA ILE A 307 8.84 19.66 5.10
C ILE A 307 7.57 19.71 4.24
N GLN A 308 7.03 20.91 4.01
CA GLN A 308 5.83 21.14 3.20
C GLN A 308 6.21 21.79 1.87
N PHE A 309 5.67 21.27 0.77
CA PHE A 309 5.96 21.73 -0.59
C PHE A 309 4.75 21.52 -1.52
N ALA A 310 4.79 22.08 -2.73
CA ALA A 310 3.76 21.85 -3.73
C ALA A 310 3.80 20.39 -4.20
N ALA A 311 2.66 19.70 -4.23
CA ALA A 311 2.62 18.33 -4.72
C ALA A 311 2.97 18.29 -6.22
N PRO A 312 3.93 17.46 -6.66
CA PRO A 312 4.16 17.24 -8.08
C PRO A 312 2.88 16.76 -8.78
N ASP A 313 2.62 17.28 -9.98
CA ASP A 313 1.47 16.90 -10.82
C ASP A 313 1.67 15.49 -11.40
N LEU A 314 1.43 14.49 -10.56
CA LEU A 314 1.63 13.07 -10.82
C LEU A 314 0.46 12.27 -10.25
N VAL A 315 0.15 11.13 -10.88
CA VAL A 315 -0.77 10.14 -10.31
C VAL A 315 -0.22 9.55 -9.01
N GLU A 316 -1.09 9.10 -8.11
CA GLU A 316 -0.70 8.61 -6.78
C GLU A 316 0.36 7.50 -6.85
N ASP A 317 0.25 6.57 -7.80
CA ASP A 317 1.20 5.48 -8.00
C ASP A 317 2.60 5.94 -8.44
N GLN A 318 2.75 7.16 -8.95
CA GLN A 318 4.06 7.77 -9.21
C GLN A 318 4.51 8.68 -8.07
N LEU A 319 3.58 9.30 -7.36
CA LEU A 319 3.85 10.24 -6.28
C LEU A 319 4.30 9.53 -5.00
N TYR A 320 3.54 8.55 -4.50
CA TYR A 320 3.80 7.90 -3.22
C TYR A 320 5.14 7.15 -3.14
N PRO A 321 5.62 6.46 -4.19
CA PRO A 321 6.97 5.90 -4.18
C PRO A 321 8.07 6.96 -4.01
N GLN A 322 7.88 8.14 -4.60
CA GLN A 322 8.82 9.24 -4.47
C GLN A 322 8.77 9.87 -3.09
N LEU A 323 7.58 10.03 -2.53
CA LEU A 323 7.41 10.47 -1.15
C LEU A 323 8.03 9.50 -0.16
N GLN A 324 7.87 8.18 -0.35
CA GLN A 324 8.48 7.17 0.49
C GLN A 324 10.02 7.23 0.39
N LYS A 325 10.57 7.33 -0.82
CA LYS A 325 12.02 7.46 -1.01
C LYS A 325 12.55 8.70 -0.28
N SER A 326 11.87 9.84 -0.43
CA SER A 326 12.24 11.07 0.27
C SER A 326 12.10 10.95 1.79
N LEU A 327 11.03 10.30 2.29
CA LEU A 327 10.83 10.01 3.71
C LEU A 327 12.00 9.19 4.26
N ASP A 328 12.41 8.12 3.57
CA ASP A 328 13.53 7.25 3.96
C ASP A 328 14.86 8.03 3.94
N GLY A 329 15.09 8.87 2.92
CA GLY A 329 16.28 9.71 2.81
C GLY A 329 16.36 10.76 3.92
N ILE A 330 15.27 11.48 4.19
CA ILE A 330 15.21 12.51 5.22
C ILE A 330 15.35 11.90 6.61
N THR A 331 14.65 10.79 6.89
CA THR A 331 14.77 10.10 8.18
C THR A 331 16.17 9.55 8.41
N SER A 332 16.81 8.99 7.38
CA SER A 332 18.22 8.56 7.45
C SER A 332 19.14 9.76 7.70
N GLY A 333 18.97 10.86 6.94
CA GLY A 333 19.78 12.07 7.09
C GLY A 333 19.66 12.72 8.48
N LEU A 334 18.46 12.69 9.08
CA LEU A 334 18.20 13.14 10.45
C LEU A 334 18.85 12.19 11.48
N ASN A 335 18.73 10.87 11.32
CA ASN A 335 19.33 9.88 12.22
C ASN A 335 20.87 9.90 12.17
N ASP A 336 21.47 10.05 11.00
CA ASP A 336 22.93 10.12 10.83
C ASP A 336 23.54 11.33 11.55
N ARG A 337 22.77 12.42 11.65
CA ARG A 337 23.12 13.62 12.43
C ARG A 337 22.73 13.51 13.90
N GLY A 338 22.07 12.40 14.25
CA GLY A 338 21.65 12.05 15.58
C GLY A 338 20.38 12.77 16.02
N PHE A 339 19.42 13.14 15.20
CA PHE A 339 18.17 13.75 15.71
C PHE A 339 17.14 12.71 16.24
N ASP A 340 17.48 11.41 16.19
CA ASP A 340 16.72 10.28 16.72
C ASP A 340 15.24 10.29 16.29
N VAL A 341 14.97 9.77 15.11
CA VAL A 341 13.61 9.65 14.55
C VAL A 341 12.80 8.58 15.31
N LEU A 342 11.60 8.94 15.77
CA LEU A 342 10.66 8.01 16.41
C LEU A 342 9.69 7.39 15.41
N ARG A 343 9.05 8.23 14.61
CA ARG A 343 8.07 7.86 13.58
C ARG A 343 8.09 8.92 12.48
N ALA A 344 7.65 8.54 11.29
CA ALA A 344 7.56 9.43 10.16
C ALA A 344 6.44 8.99 9.22
N THR A 345 5.87 9.93 8.48
CA THR A 345 4.89 9.65 7.43
C THR A 345 4.99 10.69 6.33
N ALA A 346 4.54 10.33 5.13
CA ALA A 346 4.27 11.29 4.07
C ALA A 346 2.77 11.42 3.86
N MET A 347 2.34 12.60 3.37
CA MET A 347 0.95 12.90 3.05
C MET A 347 0.89 13.79 1.80
N ALA A 348 -0.13 13.60 0.97
CA ALA A 348 -0.31 14.34 -0.27
C ALA A 348 -1.79 14.66 -0.55
N GLY A 349 -2.00 15.83 -1.13
CA GLY A 349 -3.25 16.39 -1.64
C GLY A 349 -2.90 17.48 -2.66
N GLU A 350 -3.46 18.68 -2.54
CA GLU A 350 -2.98 19.83 -3.35
C GLU A 350 -1.53 20.22 -3.00
N THR A 351 -1.13 20.00 -1.74
CA THR A 351 0.26 20.11 -1.28
C THR A 351 0.75 18.74 -0.84
N ALA A 352 2.06 18.59 -0.65
CA ALA A 352 2.66 17.41 -0.05
C ALA A 352 3.45 17.78 1.20
N ALA A 353 3.48 16.87 2.17
CA ALA A 353 4.23 17.06 3.40
C ALA A 353 4.92 15.76 3.84
N ILE A 354 6.17 15.91 4.30
CA ILE A 354 6.94 14.86 4.96
C ILE A 354 7.03 15.23 6.43
N LEU A 355 6.38 14.45 7.28
CA LEU A 355 6.35 14.64 8.73
C LEU A 355 7.27 13.64 9.41
N VAL A 356 8.15 14.12 10.27
CA VAL A 356 9.08 13.31 11.06
C VAL A 356 9.00 13.73 12.52
N GLU A 357 8.72 12.81 13.43
CA GLU A 357 8.72 13.08 14.88
C GLU A 357 10.06 12.70 15.50
N LEU A 358 10.72 13.68 16.11
CA LEU A 358 12.07 13.55 16.67
C LEU A 358 12.03 13.41 18.19
N ALA A 359 12.87 12.52 18.73
CA ALA A 359 13.16 12.46 20.16
C ALA A 359 14.12 13.59 20.59
N ALA A 360 14.99 14.04 19.68
CA ALA A 360 15.90 15.15 19.94
C ALA A 360 15.97 16.08 18.72
N SER A 361 15.36 17.26 18.81
CA SER A 361 15.44 18.29 17.76
C SER A 361 16.69 19.17 17.87
N GLU A 362 17.33 19.16 19.04
CA GLU A 362 18.54 19.93 19.33
C GLU A 362 19.64 19.01 19.87
N ARG A 363 20.87 19.25 19.43
CA ARG A 363 22.08 18.57 19.88
C ARG A 363 23.12 19.57 20.37
N PRO A 364 23.97 19.17 21.33
CA PRO A 364 25.12 19.98 21.72
C PRO A 364 25.98 20.36 20.52
N ALA A 365 26.65 21.51 20.58
CA ALA A 365 27.50 22.03 19.50
C ALA A 365 28.63 21.11 19.04
N VAL A 366 28.91 20.04 19.79
CA VAL A 366 30.02 19.12 19.56
C VAL A 366 29.50 17.72 19.25
N GLU A 367 30.16 17.04 18.34
CA GLU A 367 30.00 15.61 18.07
C GLU A 367 31.31 14.85 18.27
N ARG A 368 31.17 13.58 18.66
CA ARG A 368 32.28 12.64 18.72
C ARG A 368 32.49 12.04 17.33
N HIS A 369 33.69 12.22 16.79
CA HIS A 369 34.10 11.70 15.50
C HIS A 369 35.11 10.56 15.70
N GLU A 370 34.65 9.33 15.44
CA GLU A 370 35.49 8.14 15.56
C GLU A 370 36.42 7.99 14.35
N GLY A 371 37.71 8.01 14.63
CA GLY A 371 38.76 7.73 13.67
C GLY A 371 39.10 6.24 13.53
N PRO A 372 40.13 5.94 12.73
CA PRO A 372 40.56 4.57 12.49
C PRO A 372 41.22 3.95 13.74
N PRO A 373 41.30 2.62 13.83
CA PRO A 373 42.11 1.94 14.83
C PRO A 373 43.58 2.32 14.70
N VAL A 374 44.26 2.55 15.83
CA VAL A 374 45.66 3.03 15.87
C VAL A 374 46.62 2.07 15.16
N HIS A 375 46.32 0.77 15.14
CA HIS A 375 47.15 -0.23 14.47
C HIS A 375 47.10 -0.14 12.93
N VAL A 376 46.12 0.57 12.36
CA VAL A 376 46.00 0.80 10.91
C VAL A 376 46.82 2.04 10.53
N ARG A 377 48.13 1.88 10.56
CA ARG A 377 49.14 2.95 10.53
C ARG A 377 48.83 4.09 9.55
N THR A 378 48.59 3.79 8.28
CA THR A 378 48.40 4.83 7.24
C THR A 378 47.18 5.70 7.51
N HIS A 379 46.05 5.10 7.91
CA HIS A 379 44.84 5.86 8.23
C HIS A 379 44.99 6.60 9.56
N ALA A 380 45.66 5.98 10.54
CA ALA A 380 45.91 6.57 11.84
C ALA A 380 46.84 7.80 11.75
N GLU A 381 47.91 7.75 10.95
CA GLU A 381 48.81 8.87 10.68
C GLU A 381 48.05 10.03 10.01
N GLY A 382 47.29 9.76 8.95
CA GLY A 382 46.51 10.80 8.25
C GLY A 382 45.42 11.45 9.12
N PHE A 383 44.69 10.67 9.92
CA PHE A 383 43.71 11.21 10.87
C PHE A 383 44.38 12.10 11.93
N TYR A 384 45.49 11.63 12.51
CA TYR A 384 46.22 12.42 13.49
C TYR A 384 46.72 13.74 12.90
N GLU A 385 47.34 13.71 11.70
CA GLU A 385 47.81 14.91 11.01
C GLU A 385 46.69 15.90 10.68
N THR A 386 45.48 15.42 10.40
CA THR A 386 44.32 16.27 10.10
C THR A 386 43.85 17.05 11.31
N TYR A 387 43.86 16.43 12.50
CA TYR A 387 43.20 16.98 13.68
C TYR A 387 44.14 17.45 14.80
N ALA A 388 45.42 17.05 14.83
CA ALA A 388 46.33 17.34 15.94
C ALA A 388 46.59 18.84 16.18
N ASP A 389 46.54 19.64 15.13
CA ASP A 389 46.76 21.08 15.18
C ASP A 389 45.49 21.89 14.86
N ASP A 390 44.32 21.24 14.78
CA ASP A 390 43.04 21.90 14.50
C ASP A 390 42.49 22.55 15.78
N PRO A 391 42.48 23.89 15.89
CA PRO A 391 42.05 24.60 17.10
C PRO A 391 40.55 24.49 17.39
N GLU A 392 39.75 24.07 16.41
CA GLU A 392 38.30 23.90 16.58
C GLU A 392 37.93 22.53 17.12
N THR A 393 38.88 21.58 17.15
CA THR A 393 38.65 20.23 17.65
C THR A 393 39.30 19.99 19.00
N TYR A 394 38.64 19.18 19.83
CA TYR A 394 39.21 18.64 21.05
C TYR A 394 39.73 17.22 20.78
N GLY A 395 41.05 17.06 20.85
CA GLY A 395 41.73 15.82 20.49
C GLY A 395 42.84 16.08 19.46
N PRO A 396 43.24 15.05 18.68
CA PRO A 396 42.81 13.65 18.75
C PRO A 396 43.33 12.95 20.02
N PHE A 397 42.52 12.11 20.64
CA PHE A 397 42.90 11.24 21.76
C PHE A 397 42.59 9.77 21.44
N ILE A 398 43.06 8.84 22.28
CA ILE A 398 42.86 7.40 22.08
C ILE A 398 41.81 6.88 23.05
N GLU A 399 40.80 6.22 22.50
CA GLU A 399 39.76 5.50 23.25
C GLU A 399 39.46 4.18 22.52
N ASP A 400 39.34 3.08 23.26
CA ASP A 400 39.09 1.73 22.72
C ASP A 400 39.98 1.32 21.53
N GLY A 401 41.24 1.77 21.53
CA GLY A 401 42.24 1.45 20.50
C GLY A 401 42.07 2.21 19.19
N ARG A 402 41.24 3.25 19.15
CA ARG A 402 40.99 4.14 18.00
C ARG A 402 41.39 5.57 18.32
N TYR A 403 41.69 6.35 17.28
CA TYR A 403 41.69 7.80 17.43
C TYR A 403 40.26 8.31 17.50
N VAL A 404 40.05 9.32 18.34
CA VAL A 404 38.76 10.01 18.50
C VAL A 404 39.05 11.50 18.56
N THR A 405 38.20 12.30 17.91
CA THR A 405 38.15 13.75 18.08
C THR A 405 36.74 14.17 18.45
N GLU A 406 36.64 15.26 19.19
CA GLU A 406 35.39 15.96 19.43
C GLU A 406 35.44 17.23 18.58
N ARG A 407 34.50 17.38 17.65
CA ARG A 407 34.50 18.50 16.69
C ARG A 407 33.16 19.22 16.67
N PRO A 408 33.09 20.48 16.18
CA PRO A 408 31.83 21.17 16.02
C PRO A 408 30.90 20.42 15.06
N ARG A 409 29.62 20.34 15.38
CA ARG A 409 28.60 19.84 14.46
C ARG A 409 28.39 20.84 13.33
N GLU A 410 28.07 20.33 12.15
CA GLU A 410 27.61 21.18 11.04
C GLU A 410 26.25 21.81 11.37
N PHE A 411 25.37 21.07 12.05
CA PHE A 411 24.04 21.51 12.48
C PHE A 411 23.78 21.11 13.92
N THR A 412 23.23 22.04 14.71
CA THR A 412 22.82 21.76 16.09
C THR A 412 21.33 21.55 16.23
N THR A 413 20.54 21.97 15.25
CA THR A 413 19.10 21.75 15.23
C THR A 413 18.67 21.04 13.96
N ALA A 414 17.58 20.28 14.05
CA ALA A 414 16.99 19.63 12.88
C ALA A 414 16.53 20.65 11.84
N ARG A 415 16.00 21.81 12.29
CA ARG A 415 15.58 22.90 11.40
C ARG A 415 16.74 23.40 10.53
N GLU A 416 17.89 23.70 11.13
CA GLU A 416 19.06 24.20 10.40
C GLU A 416 19.51 23.22 9.32
N PHE A 417 19.48 21.91 9.60
CA PHE A 417 19.79 20.90 8.60
C PHE A 417 18.75 20.89 7.46
N LEU A 418 17.46 20.85 7.81
CA LEU A 418 16.37 20.74 6.84
C LEU A 418 16.21 21.99 5.97
N GLU A 419 16.61 23.17 6.46
CA GLU A 419 16.60 24.43 5.68
C GLU A 419 17.90 24.65 4.88
N SER A 420 18.88 23.74 4.98
CA SER A 420 20.18 23.87 4.31
C SER A 420 20.25 23.11 2.99
N ASP A 421 21.25 23.43 2.16
CA ASP A 421 21.56 22.69 0.93
C ASP A 421 21.90 21.20 1.19
N ARG A 422 22.23 20.84 2.44
CA ARG A 422 22.51 19.44 2.83
C ARG A 422 21.26 18.56 2.83
N LEU A 423 20.07 19.15 2.78
CA LEU A 423 18.85 18.40 2.52
C LEU A 423 18.94 17.64 1.19
N PHE A 424 19.50 18.26 0.15
CA PHE A 424 19.61 17.67 -1.19
C PHE A 424 20.73 16.62 -1.31
N ASP A 425 21.56 16.45 -0.27
CA ASP A 425 22.54 15.36 -0.20
C ASP A 425 21.89 14.01 0.21
N VAL A 426 20.61 14.01 0.64
CA VAL A 426 19.90 12.78 1.04
C VAL A 426 19.18 12.12 -0.15
N GLY A 427 18.73 10.88 0.03
CA GLY A 427 17.95 10.19 -0.99
C GLY A 427 16.56 10.80 -1.18
N LEU A 428 16.36 11.60 -2.23
CA LEU A 428 15.06 12.16 -2.58
C LEU A 428 14.47 11.50 -3.84
N GLY A 429 13.14 11.45 -3.94
CA GLY A 429 12.44 11.14 -5.19
C GLY A 429 12.64 12.28 -6.20
N ALA A 430 12.88 11.97 -7.47
CA ALA A 430 13.34 12.98 -8.45
C ALA A 430 12.40 14.17 -8.61
N HIS A 431 11.08 13.95 -8.69
CA HIS A 431 10.10 15.03 -8.79
C HIS A 431 9.86 15.73 -7.45
N VAL A 432 10.04 15.02 -6.32
CA VAL A 432 10.01 15.64 -4.99
C VAL A 432 11.21 16.56 -4.82
N GLU A 433 12.40 16.13 -5.22
CA GLU A 433 13.63 16.92 -5.23
C GLU A 433 13.44 18.20 -6.04
N THR A 434 12.93 18.11 -7.28
CA THR A 434 12.61 19.29 -8.10
C THR A 434 11.61 20.22 -7.41
N ALA A 435 10.56 19.69 -6.77
CA ALA A 435 9.59 20.53 -6.05
C ALA A 435 10.22 21.23 -4.83
N LEU A 436 11.15 20.58 -4.14
CA LEU A 436 11.90 21.17 -3.03
C LEU A 436 12.94 22.20 -3.52
N GLU A 437 13.52 22.03 -4.69
CA GLU A 437 14.41 23.04 -5.30
C GLU A 437 13.67 24.33 -5.65
N ASP A 438 12.38 24.22 -6.02
CA ASP A 438 11.52 25.37 -6.32
C ASP A 438 11.16 26.14 -5.03
N GLU A 439 10.43 25.52 -4.10
CA GLU A 439 10.04 26.12 -2.82
C GLU A 439 9.54 25.07 -1.82
N TYR A 440 9.98 25.20 -0.56
CA TYR A 440 9.43 24.43 0.57
C TYR A 440 9.46 25.23 1.86
N THR A 441 8.68 24.80 2.84
CA THR A 441 8.63 25.36 4.19
C THR A 441 8.94 24.28 5.22
N VAL A 442 9.78 24.62 6.21
CA VAL A 442 10.06 23.76 7.37
C VAL A 442 9.24 24.24 8.57
N LEU A 443 8.33 23.40 9.04
CA LEU A 443 7.53 23.64 10.25
C LEU A 443 8.08 22.82 11.40
N VAL A 444 8.17 23.40 12.59
CA VAL A 444 8.72 22.71 13.78
C VAL A 444 7.79 22.88 14.98
N GLY A 445 7.61 21.80 15.75
CA GLY A 445 6.85 21.84 16.99
C GLY A 445 5.39 22.20 16.74
N GLU A 446 4.89 23.27 17.35
CA GLU A 446 3.48 23.70 17.22
C GLU A 446 3.13 24.33 15.86
N GLU A 447 4.14 24.69 15.06
CA GLU A 447 3.93 25.24 13.71
C GLU A 447 3.23 24.25 12.77
N ILE A 448 3.33 22.94 13.06
CA ILE A 448 2.63 21.89 12.30
C ILE A 448 1.12 22.05 12.30
N THR A 449 0.56 22.88 13.20
CA THR A 449 -0.87 23.21 13.20
C THR A 449 -1.32 23.89 11.91
N ALA A 450 -0.40 24.43 11.10
CA ALA A 450 -0.68 24.92 9.75
C ALA A 450 -1.08 23.82 8.75
N LEU A 451 -0.76 22.55 9.04
CA LEU A 451 -1.14 21.42 8.19
C LEU A 451 -2.59 20.96 8.38
N LEU A 452 -3.26 21.35 9.48
CA LEU A 452 -4.60 20.84 9.81
C LEU A 452 -5.61 21.11 8.68
N ASP A 453 -5.53 22.28 8.04
CA ASP A 453 -6.44 22.66 6.96
C ASP A 453 -6.33 21.74 5.72
N ALA A 454 -5.15 21.16 5.48
CA ALA A 454 -4.87 20.33 4.31
C ALA A 454 -4.84 18.82 4.60
N PHE A 455 -4.53 18.43 5.85
CA PHE A 455 -4.19 17.05 6.20
C PHE A 455 -4.82 16.57 7.52
N GLU A 456 -5.98 17.10 7.88
CA GLU A 456 -6.66 16.82 9.16
C GLU A 456 -6.75 15.31 9.47
N THR A 457 -7.25 14.50 8.54
CA THR A 457 -7.39 13.04 8.71
C THR A 457 -6.03 12.33 8.83
N ALA A 458 -5.05 12.72 8.01
CA ALA A 458 -3.72 12.11 8.03
C ALA A 458 -2.98 12.41 9.34
N LEU A 459 -3.09 13.63 9.85
CA LEU A 459 -2.55 14.01 11.15
C LEU A 459 -3.23 13.26 12.29
N SER A 460 -4.56 13.14 12.21
CA SER A 460 -5.34 12.40 13.22
C SER A 460 -4.90 10.93 13.27
N ARG A 461 -4.72 10.27 12.12
CA ARG A 461 -4.15 8.91 12.03
C ARG A 461 -2.72 8.82 12.57
N TYR A 462 -1.88 9.81 12.30
CA TYR A 462 -0.50 9.81 12.78
C TYR A 462 -0.39 9.89 14.31
N PHE A 463 -1.24 10.71 14.93
CA PHE A 463 -1.25 10.94 16.37
C PHE A 463 -2.19 9.97 17.12
N ASP A 464 -3.08 9.25 16.44
CA ASP A 464 -3.84 8.12 16.98
C ASP A 464 -3.51 6.82 16.23
N PRO A 465 -2.28 6.29 16.38
CA PRO A 465 -1.87 5.10 15.65
C PRO A 465 -2.67 3.87 16.10
N ARG A 466 -3.28 3.16 15.15
CA ARG A 466 -3.96 1.87 15.34
C ARG A 466 -3.20 0.76 14.57
N PRO A 467 -3.38 -0.51 14.97
CA PRO A 467 -2.72 -1.66 14.32
C PRO A 467 -2.88 -1.73 12.80
#